data_AF-X1GSC9-F1
#
_entry.id   AF-X1GSC9-F1
#
_cell.length_a   1.000
_cell.length_b   1.000
_cell.length_c   1.000
_cell.angle_alpha   90.00
_cell.angle_beta   90.00
_cell.angle_gamma   90.00
#
_symmetry.space_group_name_H-M   'P 1'
#
loop_
_entity.id
_entity.type
_entity.pdbx_description
1 polymer ?
#
loop_
_entity_poly.entity_id
_entity_poly.type
_entity_poly.pdbx_seq_one_letter_code
_entity_poly.pdbx_strand_id
1 'polypeptide(L)'
;PAAVIIGGGFAEIGGKGKKRQEKLVEIAFNNDIAVLGPNCLGVYAPPLVDTIFLPTERITKPPKGSVALISQSGGVLVDQFFVKFNERNIGVSTLVLSFNADTA
;
A
#
# COMPACT_ATOMS: atom_id res chain seq x y z
N PRO A 1 -16.11 0.08 8.59
CA PRO A 1 -14.96 -0.83 8.83
C PRO A 1 -13.84 -0.58 7.81
N ALA A 2 -12.65 -1.17 7.93
CA ALA A 2 -11.58 -1.01 6.94
C ALA A 2 -10.88 -2.33 6.60
N ALA A 3 -10.42 -2.45 5.34
CA ALA A 3 -9.70 -3.61 4.83
C ALA A 3 -8.49 -3.20 3.97
N VAL A 4 -7.37 -3.89 4.15
CA VAL A 4 -6.17 -3.75 3.31
C VAL A 4 -6.04 -5.01 2.46
N ILE A 5 -6.08 -4.86 1.13
CA ILE A 5 -6.07 -5.97 0.18
C ILE A 5 -4.72 -6.00 -0.52
N ILE A 6 -3.82 -6.81 0.02
CA ILE A 6 -2.46 -7.00 -0.51
C ILE A 6 -2.48 -7.80 -1.82
N GLY A 7 -3.38 -8.79 -1.93
CA GLY A 7 -3.42 -9.72 -3.06
C GLY A 7 -3.66 -9.05 -4.42
N GLY A 8 -2.98 -9.58 -5.45
CA GLY A 8 -3.19 -9.22 -6.85
C GLY A 8 -4.15 -10.16 -7.61
N GLY A 9 -4.17 -10.05 -8.93
CA GLY A 9 -5.11 -10.69 -9.85
C GLY A 9 -6.40 -9.89 -10.11
N PHE A 10 -6.35 -8.56 -10.04
CA PHE A 10 -7.49 -7.66 -10.23
C PHE A 10 -7.37 -6.84 -11.53
N ALA A 11 -7.70 -5.55 -11.55
CA ALA A 11 -7.73 -4.79 -12.80
C ALA A 11 -6.40 -4.79 -13.56
N GLU A 12 -5.27 -4.98 -12.89
CA GLU A 12 -3.93 -5.04 -13.46
C GLU A 12 -3.71 -6.21 -14.43
N ILE A 13 -4.49 -7.29 -14.31
CA ILE A 13 -4.44 -8.41 -15.27
C ILE A 13 -5.50 -8.31 -16.39
N GLY A 14 -6.30 -7.24 -16.40
CA GLY A 14 -7.36 -7.03 -17.39
C GLY A 14 -8.47 -8.10 -17.34
N GLY A 15 -9.33 -8.13 -18.37
CA GLY A 15 -10.33 -9.20 -18.58
C GLY A 15 -11.15 -9.56 -17.33
N LYS A 16 -10.97 -10.81 -16.85
CA LYS A 16 -11.66 -11.32 -15.64
C LYS A 16 -11.23 -10.59 -14.36
N GLY A 17 -10.03 -10.04 -14.32
CA GLY A 17 -9.52 -9.28 -13.17
C GLY A 17 -10.24 -7.95 -12.96
N LYS A 18 -10.61 -7.24 -14.04
CA LYS A 18 -11.46 -6.03 -13.95
C LYS A 18 -12.81 -6.35 -13.32
N LYS A 19 -13.50 -7.40 -13.80
CA LYS A 19 -14.78 -7.86 -13.22
C LYS A 19 -14.66 -8.25 -11.74
N ARG A 20 -13.53 -8.86 -11.36
CA ARG A 20 -13.24 -9.19 -9.95
C ARG A 20 -13.09 -7.93 -9.10
N GLN A 21 -12.41 -6.90 -9.62
CA GLN A 21 -12.27 -5.62 -8.91
C GLN A 21 -13.58 -4.88 -8.78
N GLU A 22 -14.39 -4.84 -9.84
CA GLU A 22 -15.75 -4.26 -9.81
C GLU A 22 -16.60 -4.93 -8.72
N LYS A 23 -16.58 -6.27 -8.64
CA LYS A 23 -17.30 -6.99 -7.58
C LYS A 23 -16.77 -6.67 -6.18
N LEU A 24 -15.45 -6.51 -6.04
CA LEU A 24 -14.83 -6.14 -4.78
C LEU A 24 -15.31 -4.74 -4.32
N VAL A 25 -15.31 -3.76 -5.23
CA VAL A 25 -15.79 -2.39 -4.96
C VAL A 25 -17.26 -2.39 -4.59
N GLU A 26 -18.09 -3.13 -5.33
CA GLU A 26 -19.52 -3.26 -5.04
C GLU A 26 -19.78 -3.81 -3.63
N ILE A 27 -19.05 -4.86 -3.23
CA ILE A 27 -19.16 -5.43 -1.88
C ILE A 27 -18.71 -4.42 -0.82
N ALA A 28 -17.59 -3.74 -1.04
CA ALA A 28 -17.06 -2.76 -0.10
C ALA A 28 -18.02 -1.59 0.11
N PHE A 29 -18.55 -1.05 -1.00
CA PHE A 29 -19.51 0.05 -1.00
C PHE A 29 -20.81 -0.35 -0.28
N ASN A 30 -21.40 -1.50 -0.62
CA ASN A 30 -22.66 -1.96 -0.03
C ASN A 30 -22.57 -2.29 1.48
N ASN A 31 -21.36 -2.38 2.04
CA ASN A 31 -21.13 -2.74 3.45
C ASN A 31 -20.35 -1.65 4.21
N ASP A 32 -20.20 -0.44 3.65
CA ASP A 32 -19.47 0.68 4.27
C ASP A 32 -18.04 0.29 4.75
N ILE A 33 -17.31 -0.43 3.88
CA ILE A 33 -15.93 -0.85 4.11
C ILE A 33 -14.98 0.06 3.32
N ALA A 34 -14.13 0.81 4.04
CA ALA A 34 -13.01 1.52 3.41
C ALA A 34 -11.95 0.51 2.96
N VAL A 35 -11.53 0.57 1.70
CA VAL A 35 -10.58 -0.39 1.11
C VAL A 35 -9.30 0.31 0.67
N LEU A 36 -8.16 -0.26 1.05
CA LEU A 36 -6.85 0.04 0.45
C LEU A 36 -6.44 -1.13 -0.46
N GLY A 37 -6.06 -0.83 -1.70
CA GLY A 37 -5.78 -1.82 -2.74
C GLY A 37 -6.95 -2.02 -3.70
N PRO A 38 -7.02 -3.15 -4.44
CA PRO A 38 -6.19 -4.35 -4.33
C PRO A 38 -4.76 -4.18 -4.86
N ASN A 39 -3.95 -5.25 -4.81
CA ASN A 39 -2.57 -5.30 -5.29
C ASN A 39 -1.70 -4.19 -4.68
N CYS A 40 -1.54 -4.18 -3.36
CA CYS A 40 -0.78 -3.13 -2.68
C CYS A 40 0.27 -3.68 -1.72
N LEU A 41 1.27 -2.87 -1.33
CA LEU A 41 2.19 -3.20 -0.23
C LEU A 41 1.56 -2.89 1.14
N GLY A 42 0.49 -2.09 1.17
CA GLY A 42 -0.29 -1.79 2.36
C GLY A 42 0.17 -0.54 3.12
N VAL A 43 0.20 -0.62 4.45
CA VAL A 43 0.39 0.50 5.38
C VAL A 43 1.57 0.23 6.31
N TYR A 44 2.40 1.25 6.52
CA TYR A 44 3.40 1.28 7.57
C TYR A 44 3.24 2.55 8.40
N ALA A 45 2.93 2.40 9.68
CA ALA A 45 2.69 3.49 10.63
C ALA A 45 3.23 3.09 12.02
N PRO A 46 4.55 3.15 12.24
CA PRO A 46 5.17 2.66 13.47
C PRO A 46 4.81 3.56 14.68
N PRO A 47 4.54 2.96 15.87
CA PRO A 47 4.64 1.53 16.19
C PRO A 47 3.31 0.75 16.00
N LEU A 48 2.30 1.37 15.40
CA LEU A 48 0.91 0.87 15.45
C LEU A 48 0.64 -0.24 14.43
N VAL A 49 1.10 -0.06 13.18
CA VAL A 49 0.79 -0.97 12.06
C VAL A 49 2.00 -1.12 11.17
N ASP A 50 2.25 -2.35 10.72
CA ASP A 50 3.25 -2.68 9.72
C ASP A 50 2.75 -3.87 8.89
N THR A 51 2.30 -3.60 7.66
CA THR A 51 1.85 -4.64 6.72
C THR A 51 2.86 -4.89 5.60
N ILE A 52 4.12 -4.45 5.77
CA ILE A 52 5.15 -4.61 4.74
C ILE A 52 5.76 -6.01 4.89
N PHE A 53 5.30 -6.96 4.08
CA PHE A 53 5.75 -8.35 4.07
C PHE A 53 6.97 -8.59 3.17
N LEU A 54 7.96 -7.69 3.23
CA LEU A 54 9.22 -7.83 2.51
C LEU A 54 10.29 -8.42 3.45
N PRO A 55 11.21 -9.28 2.97
CA PRO A 55 12.27 -9.84 3.80
C PRO A 55 13.12 -8.75 4.44
N THR A 56 13.30 -8.82 5.76
CA THR A 56 14.02 -7.82 6.56
C THR A 56 15.48 -7.66 6.14
N GLU A 57 16.08 -8.72 5.60
CA GLU A 57 17.46 -8.73 5.11
C GLU A 57 17.63 -7.91 3.82
N ARG A 58 16.52 -7.60 3.13
CA ARG A 58 16.51 -6.91 1.83
C ARG A 58 16.00 -5.48 1.91
N ILE A 59 15.56 -5.03 3.09
CA ILE A 59 14.93 -3.71 3.26
C ILE A 59 15.49 -3.00 4.49
N THR A 60 15.74 -1.70 4.36
CA THR A 60 16.06 -0.84 5.51
C THR A 60 14.90 0.11 5.74
N LYS A 61 14.31 0.09 6.92
CA LYS A 61 13.22 1.02 7.26
C LYS A 61 13.82 2.34 7.74
N PRO A 62 13.37 3.50 7.22
CA PRO A 62 13.85 4.80 7.68
C PRO A 62 13.45 5.02 9.15
N PRO A 63 14.14 5.94 9.86
CA PRO A 63 13.79 6.25 11.23
C PRO A 63 12.34 6.75 11.34
N LYS A 64 11.78 6.73 12.56
CA LYS A 64 10.50 7.38 12.81
C LYS A 64 10.65 8.90 12.65
N GLY A 65 9.68 9.54 12.01
CA GLY A 65 9.65 11.00 11.89
C GLY A 65 8.25 11.53 11.61
N SER A 66 8.16 12.66 10.92
CA SER A 66 6.92 13.39 10.66
C SER A 66 6.44 13.31 9.21
N VAL A 67 7.25 12.77 8.29
CA VAL A 67 6.90 12.73 6.86
C VAL A 67 5.94 11.59 6.57
N ALA A 68 4.79 11.90 5.98
CA ALA A 68 3.88 10.91 5.43
C ALA A 68 4.13 10.71 3.92
N LEU A 69 4.18 9.46 3.47
CA LEU A 69 4.38 9.11 2.07
C LEU A 69 3.19 8.30 1.55
N ILE A 70 2.57 8.79 0.48
CA ILE A 70 1.51 8.09 -0.24
C ILE A 70 1.96 7.93 -1.69
N SER A 71 1.94 6.71 -2.20
CA SER A 71 2.32 6.43 -3.59
C SER A 71 1.36 5.44 -4.24
N GLN A 72 1.20 5.57 -5.56
CA GLN A 72 0.55 4.55 -6.38
C GLN A 72 1.53 3.60 -7.07
N SER A 73 2.80 3.99 -7.18
CA SER A 73 3.84 3.14 -7.77
C SER A 73 4.63 2.45 -6.68
N GLY A 74 4.60 1.12 -6.66
CA GLY A 74 5.39 0.34 -5.70
C GLY A 74 6.89 0.41 -5.94
N GLY A 75 7.34 0.45 -7.20
CA GLY A 75 8.77 0.60 -7.50
C GLY A 75 9.34 1.92 -6.99
N VAL A 76 8.62 3.03 -7.23
CA VAL A 76 9.01 4.36 -6.73
C VAL A 76 8.99 4.38 -5.21
N LEU A 77 7.94 3.83 -4.60
CA LEU A 77 7.83 3.82 -3.15
C LEU A 77 8.94 3.00 -2.50
N VAL A 78 9.29 1.84 -3.07
CA VAL A 78 10.37 0.99 -2.56
C VAL A 78 11.71 1.73 -2.62
N ASP A 79 12.03 2.37 -3.75
CA ASP A 79 13.26 3.15 -3.90
C ASP A 79 13.31 4.33 -2.91
N GLN A 80 12.24 5.11 -2.82
CA GLN A 80 12.21 6.28 -1.94
C GLN A 80 12.26 5.87 -0.47
N PHE A 81 11.38 4.97 -0.04
CA PHE A 81 11.20 4.61 1.35
C PHE A 81 12.36 3.77 1.89
N PHE A 82 12.78 2.70 1.19
CA PHE A 82 13.79 1.78 1.72
C PHE A 82 15.23 2.20 1.44
N VAL A 83 15.46 3.10 0.47
CA VAL A 83 16.82 3.53 0.09
C VAL A 83 17.01 5.00 0.41
N LYS A 84 16.31 5.89 -0.29
CA LYS A 84 16.62 7.34 -0.28
C LYS A 84 16.32 8.02 1.04
N PHE A 85 15.24 7.64 1.73
CA PHE A 85 14.88 8.26 3.00
C PHE A 85 15.88 7.89 4.09
N ASN A 86 16.39 6.67 4.08
CA ASN A 86 17.43 6.25 5.00
C ASN A 86 18.77 6.96 4.69
N GLU A 87 19.18 7.02 3.42
CA GLU A 87 20.40 7.75 3.00
C GLU A 87 20.39 9.23 3.42
N ARG A 88 19.21 9.85 3.48
CA ARG A 88 19.02 11.27 3.81
C ARG A 88 18.61 11.51 5.26
N ASN A 89 18.52 10.46 6.08
CA ASN A 89 18.04 10.54 7.46
C ASN A 89 16.68 11.23 7.60
N ILE A 90 15.76 10.95 6.66
CA ILE A 90 14.39 11.49 6.67
C ILE A 90 13.49 10.50 7.38
N GLY A 91 12.92 10.92 8.51
CA GLY A 91 12.04 10.06 9.30
C GLY A 91 10.61 10.01 8.76
N VAL A 92 10.02 8.81 8.74
CA VAL A 92 8.66 8.57 8.23
C VAL A 92 7.68 8.36 9.38
N SER A 93 6.53 9.03 9.31
CA SER A 93 5.40 8.84 10.22
C SER A 93 4.46 7.76 9.73
N THR A 94 4.15 7.79 8.43
CA THR A 94 3.18 6.90 7.79
C THR A 94 3.51 6.70 6.32
N LEU A 95 3.27 5.50 5.84
CA LEU A 95 3.41 5.08 4.46
C LEU A 95 2.11 4.41 4.03
N VAL A 96 1.59 4.80 2.87
CA VAL A 96 0.46 4.13 2.23
C VAL A 96 0.82 3.87 0.77
N LEU A 97 0.75 2.61 0.33
CA LEU A 97 0.90 2.27 -1.08
C LEU A 97 -0.41 1.70 -1.62
N SER A 98 -0.84 2.15 -2.81
CA SER A 98 -2.01 1.58 -3.52
C SER A 98 -1.79 1.55 -5.03
N PHE A 99 -1.65 0.39 -5.68
CA PHE A 99 -1.45 0.35 -7.13
C PHE A 99 -2.71 0.66 -7.96
N ASN A 100 -3.88 0.28 -7.47
CA ASN A 100 -5.14 0.39 -8.21
C ASN A 100 -6.18 1.18 -7.39
N ALA A 101 -5.91 2.45 -7.12
CA ALA A 101 -6.74 3.29 -6.24
C ALA A 101 -8.07 3.78 -6.85
N ASP A 102 -8.52 3.22 -7.98
CA ASP A 102 -9.80 3.58 -8.65
C ASP A 102 -11.04 3.03 -7.91
N THR A 103 -11.00 2.94 -6.58
CA THR A 103 -12.04 2.35 -5.73
C THR A 103 -12.79 3.39 -4.89
N ALA A 104 -12.60 4.68 -5.16
CA ALA A 104 -13.27 5.79 -4.49
C ALA A 104 -14.52 6.26 -5.22
#